data_AF-S5P093-F1
#
_entry.id   AF-S5P093-F1
#
_cell.length_a   1.000
_cell.length_b   1.000
_cell.length_c   1.000
_cell.angle_alpha   90.00
_cell.angle_beta   90.00
_cell.angle_gamma   90.00
#
_symmetry.space_group_name_H-M   'P 1'
#
loop_
_entity.id
_entity.type
_entity.pdbx_description
1 polymer ?
#
loop_
_entity_poly.entity_id
_entity_poly.type
_entity_poly.pdbx_seq_one_letter_code
_entity_poly.pdbx_strand_id
1 'polypeptide(L)'
;MRNKYYHSINNPITFSTDEVLVRNYRKFNLTYEELINNSQNTRLARRNKKNGTNIIPRRQNAWILYLRDKSQVVEVYEAAARLAAERHMEKYGLDYKYLPRRTRNKKPKISKTSRIPITPPTTP
;
A
#
# COMPACT_ATOMS: atom_id res chain seq x y z
N MET A 1 22.44 -33.79 -5.95
CA MET A 1 22.62 -32.92 -4.75
C MET A 1 21.28 -32.87 -4.02
N ARG A 2 21.23 -33.35 -2.76
CA ARG A 2 20.00 -33.47 -1.95
C ARG A 2 19.67 -32.13 -1.28
N ASN A 3 18.47 -31.60 -1.50
CA ASN A 3 17.95 -30.39 -0.86
C ASN A 3 17.84 -30.62 0.66
N LYS A 4 18.68 -29.93 1.44
CA LYS A 4 18.78 -30.05 2.91
C LYS A 4 17.67 -29.28 3.68
N TYR A 5 16.49 -29.08 3.09
CA TYR A 5 15.45 -28.20 3.68
C TYR A 5 14.12 -28.88 4.01
N TYR A 6 14.01 -30.18 3.83
CA TYR A 6 12.82 -30.91 4.25
C TYR A 6 13.24 -32.20 4.97
N HIS A 7 12.46 -32.57 6.00
CA HIS A 7 12.58 -33.74 6.89
C HIS A 7 13.17 -33.45 8.28
N SER A 8 12.45 -32.65 9.06
CA SER A 8 12.41 -32.81 10.51
C SER A 8 11.03 -33.35 10.87
N ILE A 9 11.01 -34.54 11.47
CA ILE A 9 9.82 -35.37 11.77
C ILE A 9 9.09 -34.84 13.04
N ASN A 10 9.49 -33.66 13.54
CA ASN A 10 8.97 -33.03 14.75
C ASN A 10 8.36 -31.65 14.43
N ASN A 11 7.32 -31.60 13.58
CA ASN A 11 6.65 -30.35 13.24
C ASN A 11 5.29 -30.24 13.94
N PRO A 12 5.22 -29.81 15.22
CA PRO A 12 3.95 -29.57 15.88
C PRO A 12 3.28 -28.36 15.22
N ILE A 13 2.13 -28.56 14.57
CA ILE A 13 1.21 -27.54 14.00
C ILE A 13 1.88 -26.16 13.86
N THR A 14 2.84 -26.04 12.93
CA THR A 14 3.66 -24.84 12.88
C THR A 14 2.90 -23.75 12.15
N PHE A 15 2.56 -22.68 12.87
CA PHE A 15 2.47 -21.33 12.31
C PHE A 15 3.54 -21.19 11.21
N SER A 16 3.17 -20.67 10.04
CA SER A 16 4.09 -20.48 8.90
C SER A 16 5.37 -19.83 9.43
N THR A 17 6.54 -20.29 8.97
CA THR A 17 7.87 -19.83 9.43
C THR A 17 7.96 -18.30 9.54
N ASP A 18 7.23 -17.59 8.69
CA ASP A 18 7.13 -16.14 8.66
C ASP A 18 6.32 -15.54 9.82
N GLU A 19 5.22 -16.17 10.25
CA GLU A 19 4.40 -15.70 11.37
C GLU A 19 5.15 -15.82 12.69
N VAL A 20 5.85 -16.94 12.87
CA VAL A 20 6.72 -17.17 14.02
C VAL A 20 7.85 -16.15 14.01
N LEU A 21 8.46 -15.89 12.85
CA LEU A 21 9.52 -14.90 12.70
C LEU A 21 9.03 -13.48 12.98
N VAL A 22 7.84 -13.08 12.53
CA VAL A 22 7.37 -11.72 12.81
C VAL A 22 6.85 -11.58 14.25
N ARG A 23 6.19 -12.60 14.82
CA ARG A 23 5.66 -12.57 16.20
C ARG A 23 6.75 -12.69 17.27
N ASN A 24 7.85 -13.41 17.02
CA ASN A 24 8.93 -13.58 18.01
C ASN A 24 9.83 -12.35 18.15
N TYR A 25 9.80 -11.40 17.21
CA TYR A 25 10.63 -10.19 17.32
C TYR A 25 9.94 -9.17 18.23
N ARG A 26 10.45 -9.12 19.46
CA ARG A 26 9.85 -8.47 20.63
C ARG A 26 9.94 -6.92 20.67
N LYS A 27 10.39 -6.26 19.60
CA LYS A 27 10.78 -4.84 19.64
C LYS A 27 10.17 -3.97 18.52
N PHE A 28 9.00 -4.32 18.00
CA PHE A 28 8.26 -3.33 17.20
C PHE A 28 7.69 -2.25 18.11
N ASN A 29 7.68 -1.01 17.63
CA ASN A 29 6.96 0.09 18.27
C ASN A 29 5.44 -0.05 18.06
N LEU A 30 5.05 -0.69 16.96
CA LEU A 30 3.67 -1.01 16.62
C LEU A 30 3.38 -2.49 16.82
N THR A 31 2.14 -2.83 17.17
CA THR A 31 1.77 -4.25 17.18
C THR A 31 1.80 -4.81 15.76
N TYR A 32 2.07 -6.12 15.64
CA TYR A 32 2.06 -6.84 14.36
C TYR A 32 0.77 -6.58 13.55
N GLU A 33 -0.37 -6.60 14.23
CA GLU A 33 -1.68 -6.34 13.62
C GLU A 33 -1.77 -4.91 13.09
N GLU A 34 -1.31 -3.90 13.83
CA GLU A 34 -1.31 -2.51 13.38
C GLU A 34 -0.33 -2.23 12.24
N LEU A 35 0.80 -2.94 12.24
CA LEU A 35 1.85 -2.80 11.23
C LEU A 35 1.38 -3.30 9.86
N ILE A 36 0.76 -4.49 9.83
CA ILE A 36 0.28 -5.10 8.58
C ILE A 36 -1.04 -4.51 8.10
N ASN A 37 -1.97 -4.20 9.01
CA ASN A 37 -3.28 -3.74 8.62
C ASN A 37 -3.27 -2.30 8.07
N ASN A 38 -4.18 -2.04 7.14
CA ASN A 38 -4.40 -0.70 6.60
C ASN A 38 -5.06 0.20 7.65
N SER A 39 -4.51 1.40 7.84
CA SER A 39 -5.09 2.41 8.73
C SER A 39 -6.43 2.94 8.20
N GLN A 40 -7.38 3.15 9.13
CA GLN A 40 -8.69 3.74 8.86
C GLN A 40 -8.63 5.26 8.62
N ASN A 41 -7.49 5.90 8.92
CA ASN A 41 -7.33 7.35 8.84
C ASN A 41 -6.66 7.81 7.54
N THR A 42 -6.33 6.88 6.63
CA THR A 42 -5.75 7.25 5.33
C THR A 42 -6.73 8.09 4.49
N ARG A 43 -6.19 8.91 3.59
CA ARG A 43 -6.99 9.71 2.64
C ARG A 43 -7.97 8.84 1.84
N LEU A 44 -7.56 7.61 1.48
CA LEU A 44 -8.41 6.66 0.76
C LEU A 44 -9.53 6.15 1.66
N ALA A 45 -9.23 5.71 2.89
CA ALA A 45 -10.23 5.24 3.84
C ALA A 45 -11.28 6.33 4.16
N ARG A 46 -10.83 7.57 4.40
CA ARG A 46 -11.72 8.72 4.58
C ARG A 46 -12.61 8.99 3.36
N ARG A 47 -12.06 8.87 2.15
CA ARG A 47 -12.84 9.04 0.90
C ARG A 47 -13.86 7.93 0.72
N ASN A 48 -13.47 6.68 0.98
CA ASN A 48 -14.35 5.53 0.93
C ASN A 48 -15.55 5.72 1.88
N LYS A 49 -15.29 6.11 3.13
CA LYS A 49 -16.34 6.43 4.11
C LYS A 49 -17.24 7.58 3.64
N LYS A 50 -16.66 8.66 3.10
CA LYS A 50 -17.42 9.84 2.65
C LYS A 50 -18.31 9.53 1.43
N ASN A 51 -17.82 8.75 0.48
CA ASN A 51 -18.48 8.53 -0.81
C ASN A 51 -19.28 7.22 -0.87
N GLY A 52 -19.26 6.41 0.20
CA GLY A 52 -19.85 5.05 0.19
C GLY A 52 -19.13 4.09 -0.76
N THR A 53 -17.89 4.38 -1.18
CA THR A 53 -17.12 3.52 -2.08
C THR A 53 -16.28 2.53 -1.30
N ASN A 54 -16.10 1.31 -1.80
CA ASN A 54 -15.23 0.29 -1.18
C ASN A 54 -13.96 0.04 -2.00
N ILE A 55 -13.21 1.09 -2.31
CA ILE A 55 -11.97 0.95 -3.09
C ILE A 55 -10.91 0.26 -2.23
N ILE A 56 -10.50 -0.93 -2.66
CA ILE A 56 -9.53 -1.76 -1.95
C ILE A 56 -8.10 -1.20 -2.12
N PRO A 57 -7.40 -0.86 -1.02
CA PRO A 57 -6.01 -0.41 -1.09
C PRO A 57 -5.06 -1.53 -1.56
N ARG A 58 -3.89 -1.12 -2.08
CA ARG A 58 -2.79 -2.05 -2.37
C ARG A 58 -2.28 -2.68 -1.06
N ARG A 59 -1.80 -3.92 -1.14
CA ARG A 59 -1.03 -4.55 -0.06
C ARG A 59 0.26 -3.77 0.25
N GLN A 60 0.67 -3.81 1.50
CA GLN A 60 1.91 -3.17 1.97
C GLN A 60 3.11 -4.03 1.57
N ASN A 61 4.19 -3.40 1.09
CA ASN A 61 5.47 -4.08 0.84
C ASN A 61 6.44 -3.86 2.01
N ALA A 62 7.56 -4.58 2.01
CA ALA A 62 8.55 -4.52 3.09
C ALA A 62 9.06 -3.09 3.33
N TRP A 63 9.31 -2.32 2.27
CA TRP A 63 9.77 -0.94 2.37
C TRP A 63 8.75 -0.02 3.05
N ILE A 64 7.46 -0.13 2.72
CA ILE A 64 6.43 0.67 3.39
C ILE A 64 6.31 0.25 4.86
N LEU A 65 6.42 -1.03 5.18
CA LEU A 65 6.39 -1.51 6.57
C LEU A 65 7.58 -0.97 7.37
N TYR A 66 8.79 -1.01 6.80
CA TYR A 66 9.99 -0.40 7.39
C TYR A 66 9.82 1.11 7.61
N LEU A 67 9.18 1.83 6.69
CA LEU A 67 8.92 3.27 6.86
C LEU A 67 7.89 3.56 7.96
N ARG A 68 6.98 2.63 8.26
CA ARG A 68 6.00 2.77 9.36
C ARG A 68 6.66 2.54 10.71
N ASP A 69 7.59 1.60 10.78
CA ASP A 69 8.34 1.27 11.98
C ASP A 69 9.74 0.84 11.58
N LYS A 70 10.78 1.57 12.02
CA LYS A 70 12.20 1.33 11.65
C LYS A 70 12.97 0.51 12.68
N SER A 71 12.29 -0.11 13.63
CA SER A 71 12.91 -0.78 14.78
C SER A 71 13.58 -2.13 14.48
N GLN A 72 13.31 -2.76 13.33
CA GLN A 72 13.78 -4.11 13.00
C GLN A 72 14.68 -4.15 11.76
N VAL A 73 15.19 -5.35 11.47
CA VAL A 73 15.99 -5.65 10.27
C VAL A 73 15.10 -5.93 9.06
N VAL A 74 15.66 -5.78 7.86
CA VAL A 74 14.96 -5.89 6.57
C VAL A 74 14.22 -7.23 6.43
N GLU A 75 14.83 -8.34 6.84
CA GLU A 75 14.28 -9.70 6.72
C GLU A 75 12.92 -9.85 7.42
N VAL A 76 12.73 -9.19 8.57
CA VAL A 76 11.45 -9.24 9.30
C VAL A 76 10.35 -8.53 8.52
N TYR A 77 10.67 -7.43 7.84
CA TYR A 77 9.69 -6.72 7.00
C TYR A 77 9.37 -7.47 5.71
N GLU A 78 10.29 -8.27 5.19
CA GLU A 78 10.02 -9.15 4.05
C GLU A 78 9.05 -10.27 4.43
N ALA A 79 9.24 -10.90 5.60
CA ALA A 79 8.29 -11.86 6.15
C ALA A 79 6.93 -11.20 6.42
N ALA A 80 6.92 -10.01 7.04
CA ALA A 80 5.67 -9.27 7.29
C ALA A 80 4.96 -8.86 5.99
N ALA A 81 5.69 -8.57 4.91
CA ALA A 81 5.11 -8.28 3.60
C ALA A 81 4.48 -9.50 2.94
N ARG A 82 5.07 -10.69 3.12
CA ARG A 82 4.49 -11.97 2.66
C ARG A 82 3.16 -12.24 3.39
N LEU A 83 3.15 -12.08 4.71
CA LEU A 83 1.93 -12.18 5.52
C LEU A 83 0.86 -11.13 5.17
N ALA A 84 1.28 -9.90 4.90
CA ALA A 84 0.38 -8.86 4.42
C ALA A 84 -0.25 -9.23 3.07
N ALA A 85 0.45 -9.97 2.21
CA ALA A 85 -0.08 -10.46 0.94
C ALA A 85 -1.09 -11.58 1.16
N GLU A 86 -0.77 -12.57 2.01
CA GLU A 86 -1.68 -13.68 2.34
C GLU A 86 -3.00 -13.16 2.91
N ARG A 87 -2.95 -12.28 3.92
CA ARG A 87 -4.14 -11.66 4.52
C ARG A 87 -4.93 -10.81 3.53
N HIS A 88 -4.25 -10.17 2.58
CA HIS A 88 -4.90 -9.39 1.54
C HIS A 88 -5.71 -10.29 0.61
N MET A 89 -5.14 -11.43 0.22
CA MET A 89 -5.81 -12.43 -0.60
C MET A 89 -6.97 -13.11 0.16
N GLU A 90 -6.78 -13.41 1.44
CA GLU A 90 -7.83 -13.94 2.30
C GLU A 90 -9.00 -12.96 2.44
N LYS A 91 -8.72 -11.68 2.64
CA LYS A 91 -9.73 -10.65 2.86
C LYS A 91 -10.47 -10.22 1.59
N TYR A 92 -9.79 -10.14 0.46
CA TYR A 92 -10.32 -9.53 -0.76
C TYR A 92 -10.49 -10.51 -1.93
N GLY A 93 -10.03 -11.75 -1.78
CA GLY A 93 -10.07 -12.76 -2.82
C GLY A 93 -8.79 -12.83 -3.65
N LEU A 94 -8.57 -14.02 -4.24
CA LEU A 94 -7.48 -14.32 -5.18
C LEU A 94 -7.60 -13.54 -6.50
N ASP A 95 -8.81 -13.06 -6.83
CA ASP A 95 -9.14 -12.29 -8.02
C ASP A 95 -8.80 -10.80 -7.89
N TYR A 96 -8.35 -10.34 -6.71
CA TYR A 96 -7.90 -8.97 -6.54
C TYR A 96 -6.77 -8.62 -7.50
N LYS A 97 -7.01 -7.62 -8.35
CA LYS A 97 -6.02 -7.03 -9.24
C LYS A 97 -5.93 -5.53 -9.06
N TYR A 98 -4.71 -5.03 -8.84
CA TYR A 98 -4.50 -3.59 -8.75
C TYR A 98 -4.60 -2.93 -10.13
N LEU A 99 -5.49 -1.93 -10.24
CA LEU A 99 -5.69 -1.14 -11.45
C LEU A 99 -5.25 0.32 -11.23
N PRO A 100 -4.14 0.77 -11.83
CA PRO A 100 -3.73 2.17 -11.74
C PRO A 100 -4.70 3.06 -12.49
N ARG A 101 -5.16 4.12 -11.84
CA ARG A 101 -5.98 5.14 -12.50
C ARG A 101 -5.09 5.99 -13.38
N ARG A 102 -5.35 6.00 -14.70
CA ARG A 102 -4.70 6.95 -15.61
C ARG A 102 -4.96 8.38 -15.12
N THR A 103 -3.88 9.15 -14.95
CA THR A 103 -3.99 10.58 -14.66
C THR A 103 -4.57 11.27 -15.88
N ARG A 104 -5.70 11.96 -15.72
CA ARG A 104 -6.27 12.74 -16.83
C ARG A 104 -5.30 13.88 -17.16
N ASN A 105 -4.80 13.93 -18.40
CA ASN A 105 -3.97 15.04 -18.87
C ASN A 105 -4.68 16.35 -18.55
N LYS A 106 -4.03 17.23 -17.78
CA LYS A 106 -4.57 18.57 -17.52
C LYS A 106 -4.63 19.27 -18.88
N LYS A 107 -5.81 19.76 -19.27
CA LYS A 107 -5.91 20.66 -20.43
C LYS A 107 -4.94 21.82 -20.20
N PRO A 108 -4.14 22.22 -21.20
CA PRO A 108 -3.24 23.35 -21.05
C PRO A 108 -4.04 24.57 -20.59
N LYS A 109 -3.54 25.28 -19.58
CA LYS A 109 -4.15 26.53 -19.14
C LYS A 109 -3.97 27.52 -20.29
N ILE A 110 -5.05 27.89 -20.97
CA ILE A 110 -5.04 29.02 -21.91
C ILE A 110 -4.68 30.25 -21.09
N SER A 111 -3.45 30.75 -21.23
CA SER A 111 -3.03 32.03 -20.67
C SER A 111 -3.88 33.13 -21.32
N LYS A 112 -4.59 33.92 -20.51
CA LYS A 112 -5.30 35.11 -20.98
C LYS A 112 -4.27 36.21 -21.28
N THR A 113 -3.52 36.04 -22.35
CA THR A 113 -2.62 37.04 -22.96
C THR A 113 -3.14 37.17 -24.39
N SER A 114 -3.64 38.28 -24.91
CA SER A 114 -3.69 39.69 -24.54
C SER A 114 -5.04 40.24 -25.01
N ARG A 115 -5.74 41.04 -24.19
CA ARG A 115 -6.84 41.87 -24.70
C ARG A 115 -6.16 42.97 -25.51
N ILE A 116 -6.10 42.81 -26.83
CA ILE A 116 -5.76 43.92 -27.73
C ILE A 116 -6.80 45.02 -27.44
N PRO A 117 -6.41 46.24 -27.03
CA PRO A 117 -7.36 47.32 -26.85
C PRO A 117 -7.94 47.64 -28.23
N ILE A 118 -9.25 47.50 -28.39
CA ILE A 118 -9.95 47.94 -29.59
C ILE A 118 -10.00 49.47 -29.47
N THR A 119 -9.07 50.18 -30.09
CA THR A 119 -9.18 51.64 -30.20
C THR A 119 -10.33 51.94 -31.16
N PRO A 120 -11.26 52.84 -30.81
CA PRO A 120 -12.34 53.22 -31.71
C PRO A 120 -11.77 53.91 -32.95
N PRO A 121 -12.36 53.69 -34.15
CA PRO A 121 -11.91 54.38 -35.35
C PRO A 121 -12.09 55.89 -35.18
N THR A 122 -11.01 56.64 -35.40
CA THR A 122 -11.03 58.11 -35.46
C THR A 122 -11.62 58.54 -36.80
N THR A 123 -12.73 59.29 -36.76
CA THR A 123 -13.26 60.09 -37.88
C THR A 123 -12.89 61.55 -37.60
N PRO A 124 -12.33 62.30 -38.58
CA PRO A 124 -13.08 62.84 -39.72
C PRO A 124 -12.47 62.53 -41.10
#